data_AF-A0A2S5CM88-F1
#
_entry.id   AF-A0A2S5CM88-F1
#
_cell.length_a   1.000
_cell.length_b   1.000
_cell.length_c   1.000
_cell.angle_alpha   90.00
_cell.angle_beta   90.00
_cell.angle_gamma   90.00
#
_symmetry.space_group_name_H-M   'P 1'
#
loop_
_entity.id
_entity.type
_entity.pdbx_description
1 polymer ?
#
loop_
_entity_poly.entity_id
_entity_poly.type
_entity_poly.pdbx_seq_one_letter_code
_entity_poly.pdbx_strand_id
1 'polypeptide(L)' 'MWNMDIEKIAQAIEADASMALDDIRQGLAEMQAGIGRVTTAEQLLVRSVHAKTGLSQRVANPIEPCAD' A
#
# COMPACT_ATOMS: atom_id res chain seq x y z
N MET A 1 -7.03 14.34 -16.22
CA MET A 1 -5.88 13.50 -15.87
C MET A 1 -4.98 14.35 -14.98
N TRP A 2 -4.71 13.94 -13.74
CA TRP A 2 -3.81 14.68 -12.85
C TRP A 2 -2.42 14.75 -13.47
N ASN A 3 -1.95 15.96 -13.78
CA ASN A 3 -0.60 16.17 -14.27
C ASN A 3 0.32 16.38 -13.07
N MET A 4 0.93 15.31 -12.59
CA MET A 4 1.86 15.33 -11.47
C MET A 4 3.24 15.77 -11.96
N ASP A 5 3.79 16.82 -11.35
CA ASP A 5 5.18 17.23 -11.57
C ASP A 5 6.09 16.44 -10.62
N ILE A 6 6.66 15.34 -11.14
CA ILE A 6 7.47 14.40 -10.37
C ILE A 6 8.70 15.08 -9.74
N GLU A 7 9.38 15.97 -10.47
CA GLU A 7 10.59 16.63 -9.96
C GLU A 7 10.26 17.59 -8.82
N LYS A 8 9.19 18.37 -8.97
CA LYS A 8 8.75 19.29 -7.92
C LYS A 8 8.38 18.54 -6.64
N ILE A 9 7.74 17.38 -6.77
CA ILE A 9 7.35 16.56 -5.62
C ILE A 9 8.57 15.88 -4.99
N ALA A 10 9.46 15.29 -5.79
CA ALA A 10 10.68 14.67 -5.31
C ALA A 10 11.52 15.66 -4.49
N GLN A 11 11.71 16.88 -5.01
CA GLN A 11 12.44 17.95 -4.31
C GLN A 11 11.79 18.34 -2.98
N ALA A 12 10.46 18.43 -2.92
CA ALA A 12 9.76 18.76 -1.68
C ALA A 12 9.93 17.66 -0.62
N ILE A 13 9.92 16.38 -1.04
CA ILE A 13 10.12 15.24 -0.14
C ILE A 13 11.57 15.18 0.35
N GLU A 14 12.55 15.29 -0.55
CA GLU A 14 13.97 15.28 -0.20
C GLU A 14 14.32 16.45 0.75
N ALA A 15 13.71 17.62 0.54
CA ALA A 15 13.86 18.77 1.43
C ALA A 15 13.28 18.52 2.83
N ASP A 16 12.09 17.92 2.94
CA ASP A 16 11.47 17.55 4.21
C ASP A 16 12.28 16.46 4.95
N ALA A 17 12.76 15.47 4.20
CA ALA A 17 13.62 14.40 4.72
C ALA A 17 15.04 14.86 5.07
N SER A 18 15.44 16.07 4.62
CA SER A 18 16.80 16.61 4.74
C SER A 18 17.89 15.68 4.18
N MET A 19 17.52 14.83 3.21
CA MET A 19 18.42 13.89 2.56
C MET A 19 17.92 13.55 1.16
N ALA A 20 18.85 13.16 0.30
CA ALA A 20 18.50 12.56 -0.98
C ALA A 20 17.86 11.18 -0.75
N LEU A 21 16.81 10.89 -1.51
CA LEU A 21 16.14 9.60 -1.48
C LEU A 21 16.38 8.92 -2.83
N ASP A 22 17.16 7.85 -2.80
CA ASP A 22 17.35 7.00 -3.96
C ASP A 22 15.98 6.45 -4.43
N ASP A 23 15.82 6.32 -5.74
CA ASP A 23 14.61 5.78 -6.40
C ASP A 23 13.29 6.55 -6.18
N ILE A 24 13.27 7.70 -5.48
CA ILE A 24 12.02 8.45 -5.22
C ILE A 24 11.29 8.86 -6.51
N ARG A 25 12.05 9.21 -7.55
CA ARG A 25 11.51 9.57 -8.87
C ARG A 25 10.85 8.38 -9.55
N GLN A 26 11.47 7.20 -9.45
CA GLN A 26 10.89 5.97 -9.96
C GLN A 26 9.60 5.63 -9.21
N GLY A 27 9.61 5.70 -7.87
CA GLY A 27 8.41 5.45 -7.06
C GLY A 27 7.25 6.40 -7.39
N LEU A 28 7.53 7.69 -7.62
CA LEU A 28 6.51 8.66 -8.04
C LEU A 28 5.98 8.39 -9.46
N ALA A 29 6.84 7.95 -10.39
CA ALA A 29 6.43 7.55 -11.73
C ALA A 29 5.54 6.30 -11.70
N GLU A 30 5.88 5.30 -10.88
CA GLU A 30 5.06 4.11 -10.64
C GLU A 30 3.71 4.49 -10.03
N MET A 31 3.70 5.38 -9.03
CA MET A 31 2.47 5.90 -8.43
C MET A 31 1.58 6.60 -9.46
N GLN A 32 2.14 7.44 -10.34
CA GLN A 32 1.40 8.11 -11.41
C GLN A 32 0.84 7.11 -12.43
N ALA A 33 1.58 6.04 -12.73
CA ALA A 33 1.15 4.96 -13.60
C ALA A 33 0.16 3.97 -12.94
N GLY A 34 -0.13 4.13 -11.65
CA GLY A 34 -0.94 3.18 -10.88
C GLY A 34 -0.26 1.81 -10.70
N ILE A 35 1.06 1.76 -10.81
CA ILE A 35 1.88 0.56 -10.65
C ILE A 35 2.21 0.41 -9.16
N GLY A 36 1.89 -0.76 -8.60
CA GLY A 36 2.11 -1.07 -7.19
C GLY A 36 0.92 -1.81 -6.57
N ARG A 37 0.94 -1.97 -5.24
CA ARG A 37 -0.21 -2.54 -4.53
C ARG A 37 -1.31 -1.50 -4.41
N VAL A 38 -2.36 -1.66 -5.19
CA VAL A 38 -3.60 -0.91 -5.02
C VAL A 38 -4.36 -1.53 -3.84
N THR A 39 -4.71 -0.70 -2.84
CA THR A 39 -5.56 -1.11 -1.72
C THR A 39 -6.89 -0.37 -1.76
N THR A 40 -7.99 -1.09 -1.58
CA THR A 40 -9.32 -0.46 -1.47
C THR A 40 -9.54 0.06 -0.06
N ALA A 41 -10.53 0.95 0.11
CA ALA A 41 -10.91 1.45 1.43
C ALA A 41 -11.29 0.31 2.38
N GLU A 42 -11.98 -0.71 1.86
CA GLU A 42 -12.38 -1.91 2.61
C GLU A 42 -11.17 -2.72 3.05
N GLN A 43 -10.16 -2.86 2.18
CA GLN A 43 -8.91 -3.56 2.53
C GLN A 43 -8.11 -2.83 3.62
N LEU A 44 -8.07 -1.49 3.57
CA LEU A 44 -7.48 -0.68 4.64
C LEU A 44 -8.26 -0.81 5.95
N LEU A 45 -9.59 -0.86 5.88
CA LEU A 45 -10.44 -1.04 7.05
C LEU A 45 -10.18 -2.39 7.74
N VAL A 46 -10.15 -3.49 6.99
CA VAL A 46 -9.83 -4.82 7.53
C VAL A 46 -8.46 -4.82 8.21
N ARG A 47 -7.43 -4.24 7.56
CA ARG A 47 -6.10 -4.09 8.15
C ARG A 47 -6.13 -3.32 9.47
N SER A 48 -6.89 -2.23 9.55
CA SER A 48 -7.01 -1.40 10.75
C SER A 48 -7.70 -2.15 11.91
N VAL A 49 -8.71 -2.96 11.61
CA VAL A 49 -9.40 -3.80 12.60
C VAL A 49 -8.46 -4.88 13.14
N HIS A 50 -7.71 -5.56 12.27
CA HIS A 50 -6.73 -6.56 12.70
C HIS A 50 -5.66 -5.95 13.62
N ALA A 51 -5.11 -4.79 13.24
CA ALA A 51 -4.08 -4.11 14.04
C ALA A 51 -4.58 -3.71 15.43
N LYS A 52 -5.86 -3.33 15.57
CA LYS A 52 -6.46 -2.90 16.85
C LYS A 52 -6.94 -4.05 17.72
N THR A 53 -7.40 -5.14 17.12
CA THR A 53 -8.09 -6.23 17.83
C THR A 53 -7.21 -7.47 18.01
N GLY A 54 -6.13 -7.61 17.25
CA GLY A 54 -5.33 -8.83 17.19
C GLY A 54 -6.07 -10.03 16.59
N LEU A 55 -7.31 -9.83 16.12
CA LEU A 55 -8.11 -10.86 15.48
C LEU A 55 -7.61 -11.02 14.04
N SER A 56 -7.05 -12.18 13.74
CA SER A 56 -6.87 -12.61 12.35
C SER A 56 -8.13 -13.33 11.89
N GLN A 57 -8.52 -13.17 10.63
CA GLN A 57 -9.56 -14.01 10.05
C GLN A 57 -9.12 -15.48 10.18
N ARG A 58 -9.98 -16.33 10.77
CA ARG A 58 -9.77 -17.78 10.70
C ARG A 58 -9.73 -18.15 9.23
N VAL A 59 -8.62 -18.72 8.78
CA VAL A 59 -8.60 -19.47 7.53
C VAL A 59 -9.68 -20.54 7.67
N ALA A 60 -10.74 -20.44 6.88
CA ALA A 60 -11.62 -21.57 6.66
C ALA A 60 -10.79 -22.59 5.89
N ASN A 61 -10.18 -23.53 6.60
CA ASN A 61 -9.44 -24.62 5.98
C ASN A 61 -10.46 -25.50 5.25
N PRO A 62 -10.48 -25.60 3.91
CA PRO A 62 -11.41 -26.47 3.23
C PRO A 62 -10.75 -27.83 3.02
N ILE A 63 -10.43 -28.57 4.10
CA ILE A 63 -10.18 -30.01 4.00
C ILE A 63 -10.50 -30.71 5.33
N GLU A 64 -11.77 -31.01 5.56
CA GLU A 64 -12.13 -32.27 6.21
C GLU A 64 -13.25 -32.87 5.36
N PRO A 65 -13.03 -34.00 4.65
CA PRO A 65 -14.17 -34.72 4.07
C PRO A 65 -15.00 -35.21 5.26
N CYS A 66 -16.29 -34.87 5.26
CA CYS A 66 -17.26 -35.44 6.20
C CYS A 66 -17.08 -36.97 6.18
N ALA A 67 -16.62 -37.53 7.29
CA ALA A 67 -16.66 -38.98 7.49
C ALA A 67 -18.09 -39.37 7.86
N ASP A 68 -18.59 -40.40 7.19
CA ASP A 68 -19.96 -40.94 7.25
C ASP A 68 -20.42 -41.33 8.67
#